data_AF-A0A972QIM5-F1
#
_entry.id   AF-A0A972QIM5-F1
#
_cell.length_a   1.000
_cell.length_b   1.000
_cell.length_c   1.000
_cell.angle_alpha   90.00
_cell.angle_beta   90.00
_cell.angle_gamma   90.00
#
_symmetry.space_group_name_H-M   'P 1'
#
loop_
_entity.id
_entity.type
_entity.pdbx_description
1 polymer ?
#
loop_
_entity_poly.entity_id
_entity_poly.type
_entity_poly.pdbx_seq_one_letter_code
_entity_poly.pdbx_strand_id
1 'polypeptide(L)'
;MEKLEDWMFPYQLLDWAKANLNIMKLDSDMTDEEISRAMRWIGASSLDTIYVDGEKPHLGRIGINNILFVTLMEFPNFYVKYELAQWN
;
A
#
# COMPACT_ATOMS: atom_id res chain seq x y z
N MET A 1 -3.19 7.19 20.40
CA MET A 1 -3.27 6.18 19.34
C MET A 1 -2.12 6.52 18.42
N GLU A 2 -1.05 5.72 18.45
CA GLU A 2 0.12 5.93 17.60
C GLU A 2 -0.30 5.73 16.14
N LYS A 3 0.11 6.62 15.26
CA LYS A 3 -0.19 6.53 13.83
C LYS A 3 0.88 5.67 13.15
N LEU A 4 0.50 4.97 12.08
CA LEU A 4 1.45 4.19 11.27
C LEU A 4 2.64 5.05 10.78
N GLU A 5 2.36 6.34 10.53
CA GLU A 5 3.30 7.40 10.16
C GLU A 5 4.43 7.60 11.17
N ASP A 6 4.20 7.26 12.44
CA ASP A 6 5.16 7.41 13.53
C ASP A 6 6.27 6.33 13.48
N TRP A 7 6.08 5.27 12.69
CA TRP A 7 6.95 4.10 12.64
C TRP A 7 7.64 3.90 11.28
N MET A 8 6.98 4.26 10.18
CA MET A 8 7.53 4.10 8.83
C MET A 8 6.84 5.03 7.83
N PHE A 9 7.62 5.68 6.98
CA PHE A 9 7.11 6.51 5.90
C PHE A 9 6.68 5.68 4.68
N PRO A 10 5.73 6.16 3.85
CA PRO A 10 5.26 5.45 2.65
C PRO A 10 6.38 5.08 1.66
N TYR A 11 7.33 5.98 1.40
CA TYR A 11 8.47 5.71 0.53
C TYR A 11 9.33 4.52 1.01
N GLN A 12 9.47 4.32 2.32
CA GLN A 12 10.24 3.19 2.87
C GLN A 12 9.54 1.85 2.59
N LEU A 13 8.21 1.84 2.65
CA LEU A 13 7.39 0.67 2.35
C LEU A 13 7.42 0.36 0.84
N LEU A 14 7.42 1.39 0.00
CA LEU A 14 7.60 1.26 -1.44
C LEU A 14 9.00 0.72 -1.79
N ASP A 15 10.06 1.23 -1.16
CA ASP A 15 11.43 0.74 -1.36
C ASP A 15 11.55 -0.76 -1.05
N TRP A 16 10.90 -1.21 0.02
CA TRP A 16 10.85 -2.64 0.36
C TRP A 16 10.11 -3.46 -0.69
N ALA A 17 8.98 -2.95 -1.20
CA ALA A 17 8.24 -3.62 -2.26
C ALA A 17 9.07 -3.72 -3.54
N LYS A 18 9.76 -2.64 -3.92
CA LYS A 18 10.66 -2.58 -5.07
C LYS A 18 11.81 -3.58 -4.94
N ALA A 19 12.45 -3.65 -3.78
CA ALA A 19 13.51 -4.60 -3.50
C ALA A 19 13.04 -6.06 -3.64
N ASN A 20 11.87 -6.40 -3.11
CA ASN A 20 11.31 -7.75 -3.19
C ASN A 20 10.83 -8.14 -4.60
N LEU A 21 10.49 -7.15 -5.43
CA LEU A 21 10.01 -7.36 -6.81
C LEU A 21 11.10 -7.17 -7.87
N ASN A 22 12.34 -6.87 -7.46
CA ASN A 22 13.47 -6.52 -8.32
C ASN A 22 13.19 -5.32 -9.25
N ILE A 23 12.52 -4.29 -8.74
CA ILE A 23 12.25 -3.04 -9.46
C ILE A 23 13.34 -2.03 -9.10
N MET A 24 14.26 -1.76 -10.05
CA MET A 24 15.41 -0.87 -9.84
C MET A 24 15.16 0.59 -10.29
N LYS A 25 13.98 0.86 -10.84
CA LYS A 25 13.63 2.17 -11.40
C LYS A 25 13.35 3.20 -10.31
N LEU A 26 13.51 4.48 -10.66
CA LEU A 26 12.97 5.58 -9.87
C LEU A 26 11.44 5.54 -9.93
N ASP A 27 10.77 6.07 -8.91
CA ASP A 27 9.31 5.99 -8.79
C ASP A 27 8.61 6.71 -9.94
N SER A 28 9.19 7.80 -10.44
CA SER A 28 8.72 8.53 -11.63
C SER A 28 8.75 7.70 -12.93
N ASP A 29 9.59 6.67 -12.97
CA ASP A 29 9.86 5.87 -14.17
C ASP A 29 9.19 4.49 -14.11
N MET A 30 8.48 4.19 -13.01
CA MET A 30 7.74 2.96 -12.85
C MET A 30 6.54 2.93 -13.79
N THR A 31 6.32 1.78 -14.43
CA THR A 31 5.12 1.56 -15.24
C THR A 31 3.93 1.25 -14.36
N ASP A 32 2.72 1.43 -14.92
CA ASP A 32 1.47 1.06 -14.23
C ASP A 32 1.46 -0.40 -13.76
N GLU A 33 2.09 -1.31 -14.52
CA GLU A 33 2.23 -2.72 -14.14
C GLU A 33 3.16 -2.89 -12.92
N GLU A 34 4.29 -2.18 -12.89
CA GLU A 34 5.23 -2.20 -11.77
C GLU A 34 4.60 -1.60 -10.51
N ILE A 35 3.88 -0.49 -10.65
CA ILE A 35 3.11 0.14 -9.56
C ILE A 35 2.05 -0.84 -9.03
N SER A 36 1.28 -1.48 -9.91
CA SER A 36 0.26 -2.46 -9.50
C SER A 36 0.87 -3.65 -8.75
N ARG A 37 2.01 -4.17 -9.24
CA ARG A 37 2.72 -5.27 -8.58
C ARG A 37 3.25 -4.86 -7.19
N ALA A 38 3.84 -3.67 -7.07
CA ALA A 38 4.31 -3.13 -5.81
C ALA A 38 3.17 -2.97 -4.80
N MET A 39 2.05 -2.39 -5.21
CA MET A 39 0.88 -2.23 -4.34
C MET A 39 0.29 -3.57 -3.89
N ARG A 40 0.16 -4.54 -4.81
CA ARG A 40 -0.31 -5.89 -4.43
C ARG A 40 0.61 -6.54 -3.40
N TRP A 41 1.93 -6.37 -3.55
CA TRP A 41 2.89 -6.88 -2.57
C TRP A 41 2.72 -6.21 -1.21
N ILE A 42 2.56 -4.89 -1.17
CA ILE A 42 2.32 -4.12 0.06
C ILE A 42 1.04 -4.58 0.75
N GLY A 43 -0.07 -4.72 0.02
CA GLY A 43 -1.33 -5.18 0.59
C GLY A 43 -1.33 -6.63 1.04
N ALA A 44 -0.55 -7.50 0.38
CA ALA A 44 -0.36 -8.88 0.80
C ALA A 44 0.52 -9.00 2.06
N SER A 45 1.45 -8.07 2.24
CA SER A 45 2.41 -8.05 3.35
C SER A 45 1.90 -7.29 4.58
N SER A 46 0.87 -6.46 4.43
CA SER A 46 0.25 -5.71 5.52
C SER A 46 -0.75 -6.60 6.28
N LEU A 47 -0.29 -7.27 7.35
CA LEU A 47 -1.16 -7.94 8.33
C LEU A 47 -1.57 -6.90 9.37
N ASP A 48 -2.81 -6.42 9.37
CA ASP A 48 -3.13 -5.32 10.32
C ASP A 48 -4.56 -5.24 10.84
N THR A 49 -5.33 -6.33 10.87
CA THR A 49 -6.58 -6.31 11.67
C THR A 49 -6.87 -7.68 12.27
N ILE A 50 -6.57 -7.82 13.57
CA ILE A 50 -7.28 -8.78 14.41
C ILE A 50 -8.52 -8.03 14.91
N TYR A 51 -9.70 -8.31 14.37
CA TYR A 51 -10.94 -7.89 15.03
C TYR A 51 -11.54 -9.08 15.75
N VAL A 52 -12.04 -8.84 16.96
CA VAL A 52 -12.62 -9.86 17.82
C VAL A 52 -14.13 -9.79 17.64
N ASP A 53 -14.70 -10.82 16.99
CA ASP A 53 -16.15 -11.05 16.94
C ASP A 53 -16.47 -12.26 17.84
N GLY A 54 -16.93 -11.98 19.06
CA GLY A 54 -17.09 -13.00 20.10
C GLY A 54 -15.75 -13.51 20.65
N GLU A 55 -15.57 -14.83 20.75
CA GLU A 55 -14.35 -15.44 21.33
C GLU A 55 -13.26 -15.78 20.30
N LYS A 56 -13.49 -15.54 19.00
CA LYS A 56 -12.55 -15.95 17.95
C LYS A 56 -11.92 -14.72 17.27
N PRO A 57 -10.58 -14.63 17.22
CA PRO A 57 -9.92 -13.59 16.45
C PRO A 57 -10.13 -13.84 14.96
N HIS A 58 -10.69 -12.86 14.25
CA HIS A 58 -10.75 -12.86 12.79
C HIS A 58 -9.56 -12.07 12.26
N LEU A 59 -8.72 -12.74 11.46
CA LEU A 59 -7.58 -12.13 10.77
C LEU A 59 -8.07 -11.42 9.50
N GLY A 60 -8.46 -10.16 9.64
CA GLY A 60 -8.78 -9.26 8.54
C GLY A 60 -7.50 -8.73 7.88
N ARG A 61 -7.44 -8.83 6.54
CA ARG A 61 -6.39 -8.20 5.74
C ARG A 61 -6.85 -6.80 5.33
N ILE A 62 -6.66 -5.78 6.17
CA ILE A 62 -6.80 -4.38 5.72
C ILE A 62 -5.51 -3.93 5.02
N GLY A 63 -5.12 -4.66 3.96
CA GLY A 63 -4.06 -4.22 3.05
C GLY A 63 -4.50 -3.05 2.17
N ILE A 64 -5.81 -2.81 2.05
CA ILE A 64 -6.38 -1.83 1.11
C ILE A 64 -6.10 -0.39 1.54
N ASN A 65 -6.20 -0.06 2.84
CA ASN A 65 -5.93 1.31 3.31
C ASN A 65 -4.45 1.67 3.14
N ASN A 66 -3.53 0.73 3.42
CA ASN A 66 -2.11 0.94 3.18
C ASN A 66 -1.78 1.01 1.69
N ILE A 67 -2.37 0.14 0.85
CA ILE A 67 -2.26 0.25 -0.61
C ILE A 67 -2.72 1.64 -1.05
N LEU A 68 -3.90 2.07 -0.63
CA LEU A 68 -4.50 3.33 -1.02
C LEU A 68 -3.61 4.51 -0.58
N PHE A 69 -3.16 4.50 0.67
CA PHE A 69 -2.31 5.55 1.23
C PHE A 69 -0.98 5.66 0.48
N VAL A 70 -0.27 4.53 0.27
CA VAL A 70 0.99 4.54 -0.47
C VAL A 70 0.77 4.95 -1.93
N THR A 71 -0.31 4.47 -2.57
CA THR A 71 -0.64 4.83 -3.96
C THR A 71 -0.89 6.33 -4.09
N LEU A 72 -1.62 6.94 -3.15
CA LEU A 72 -1.91 8.37 -3.15
C LEU A 72 -0.65 9.24 -2.95
N MET A 73 0.23 8.82 -2.05
CA MET A 73 1.42 9.59 -1.67
C MET A 73 2.54 9.46 -2.71
N GLU A 74 2.80 8.25 -3.20
CA GLU A 74 3.94 7.97 -4.08
C GLU A 74 3.55 7.99 -5.57
N PHE A 75 2.30 7.70 -5.91
CA PHE A 75 1.83 7.60 -7.30
C PHE A 75 0.50 8.34 -7.55
N PRO A 76 0.40 9.65 -7.24
CA PRO A 76 -0.84 10.40 -7.41
C PRO A 76 -1.37 10.40 -8.86
N ASN A 77 -0.47 10.43 -9.85
CA ASN A 77 -0.85 10.38 -11.27
C ASN A 77 -1.45 9.03 -11.67
N PHE A 78 -0.93 7.92 -11.13
CA PHE A 78 -1.50 6.59 -11.33
C PHE A 78 -2.92 6.54 -10.75
N TYR A 79 -3.10 7.07 -9.54
CA TYR A 79 -4.40 7.11 -8.88
C TYR A 79 -5.46 7.91 -9.66
N VAL A 80 -5.11 9.10 -10.14
CA VAL A 80 -6.00 9.95 -10.95
C VAL A 80 -6.34 9.31 -12.30
N LYS A 81 -5.33 8.74 -12.99
CA LYS A 81 -5.51 8.12 -14.31
C LYS A 81 -6.54 7.00 -14.31
N TYR A 82 -6.59 6.21 -13.25
CA TYR A 82 -7.52 5.09 -13.12
C TYR A 82 -8.81 5.45 -12.39
N GLU A 83 -9.08 6.74 -12.18
CA GLU A 83 -10.28 7.25 -11.51
C GLU A 83 -10.55 6.57 -10.16
N LEU A 84 -9.49 6.16 -9.46
CA LEU A 84 -9.60 5.49 -8.17
C LEU A 84 -10.06 6.47 -7.07
N ALA A 85 -10.08 7.76 -7.37
CA ALA A 85 -10.69 8.81 -6.56
C ALA A 85 -12.22 8.73 -6.60
N GLN A 86 -12.84 8.19 -5.56
CA GLN A 86 -14.22 8.55 -5.26
C GLN A 86 -14.23 9.93 -4.61
N TRP A 87 -14.62 10.94 -5.39
CA TRP A 87 -14.96 12.26 -4.88
C TRP A 87 -16.28 12.13 -4.12
N ASN A 88 -16.20 12.03 -2.80
CA ASN A 88 -17.36 12.16 -1.93
C ASN A 88 -17.56 13.64 -1.59
#